data_AF-A0A0D7BNW4-F1
#
_entry.id   AF-A0A0D7BNW4-F1
#
_cell.length_a   1.000
_cell.length_b   1.000
_cell.length_c   1.000
_cell.angle_alpha   90.00
_cell.angle_beta   90.00
_cell.angle_gamma   90.00
#
_symmetry.space_group_name_H-M   'P 1'
#
loop_
_entity.id
_entity.type
_entity.pdbx_description
1 polymer ?
#
loop_
_entity_poly.entity_id
_entity_poly.type
_entity_poly.pdbx_seq_one_letter_code
_entity_poly.pdbx_strand_id
1 'polypeptide(L)'
;MRSSTLLSFVTLAAVASAEIHGKYRVGHAGHRRRHGLDAELELKLGDELKAEAEVEVGDKLKTEAEVKAGKNKAEVELEAEHSGNLTRRASEGWTLGNNWTGEDLFDAFNFDNKAADNQGAAYYSDRKSGLVWTDEDGNAVVGIDSTEAVDGLRKSIRMTSKDTFNVGSLVILDVQELPAVCGVWPAIWMNGDGVWPASGEIDILEGVNMYTQNVMSVHTNEGCYLDKSLLSALRGVTLKVKDQLSCDAIANPETCGFNVDDNSSYGPPFNSQGGGTLAVSLETSGVHFYYWKQGQVPQDIYNNTPTPSNWGDALISVISPSCKIEDHFKDMRIVVNINLAGTFTSGVWSYPGNGQEKACSEITGFNNPWDYVTQKGSAFKDAKFTIRSIKTFYQDGY
;
A
#
# COMPACT_ATOMS: atom_id res chain seq x y z
N MET A 1 11.08 -11.33 27.44
CA MET A 1 10.01 -10.41 27.88
C MET A 1 10.60 -9.01 28.06
N ARG A 2 9.83 -7.96 27.72
CA ARG A 2 10.17 -6.53 27.49
C ARG A 2 10.52 -6.26 26.02
N SER A 3 9.63 -5.80 25.14
CA SER A 3 8.70 -4.64 25.11
C SER A 3 9.44 -3.31 24.94
N SER A 4 9.31 -2.74 23.74
CA SER A 4 9.82 -1.44 23.30
C SER A 4 8.66 -0.45 23.19
N THR A 5 8.82 0.68 23.87
CA THR A 5 7.83 1.75 24.09
C THR A 5 7.74 2.70 22.88
N LEU A 6 6.52 3.02 22.44
CA LEU A 6 6.23 4.15 21.55
C LEU A 6 6.13 5.44 22.39
N LEU A 7 6.82 6.50 21.98
CA LEU A 7 6.67 7.85 22.55
C LEU A 7 5.54 8.59 21.84
N SER A 8 4.53 9.06 22.58
CA SER A 8 3.57 10.09 22.12
C SER A 8 3.98 11.45 22.67
N PHE A 9 3.98 12.49 21.84
CA PHE A 9 4.29 13.87 22.27
C PHE A 9 3.07 14.50 22.95
N VAL A 10 3.28 15.03 24.16
CA VAL A 10 2.31 15.85 24.90
C VAL A 10 2.75 17.31 24.82
N THR A 11 1.90 18.21 24.35
CA THR A 11 2.17 19.66 24.37
C THR A 11 1.71 20.21 25.71
N LEU A 12 2.65 20.64 26.56
CA LEU A 12 2.37 21.23 27.87
C LEU A 12 2.37 22.76 27.76
N ALA A 13 1.24 23.41 28.04
CA ALA A 13 1.18 24.87 28.21
C ALA A 13 1.16 25.19 29.71
N ALA A 14 2.23 25.80 30.21
CA ALA A 14 2.29 26.32 31.59
C ALA A 14 2.00 27.81 31.60
N VAL A 15 0.95 28.25 32.30
CA VAL A 15 0.71 29.67 32.60
C VAL A 15 1.21 29.95 34.02
N ALA A 16 2.28 30.72 34.14
CA ALA A 16 2.74 31.24 35.43
C ALA A 16 2.26 32.69 35.58
N SER A 17 1.45 32.98 36.61
CA SER A 17 1.19 34.36 37.04
C SER A 17 2.17 34.74 38.15
N ALA A 18 2.93 35.81 37.94
CA ALA A 18 3.79 36.41 38.95
C ALA A 18 3.26 37.81 39.31
N GLU A 19 2.84 38.02 40.57
CA GLU A 19 2.63 39.37 41.09
C GLU A 19 3.96 39.93 41.61
N ILE A 20 4.42 41.05 41.03
CA ILE A 20 5.62 41.75 41.46
C ILE A 20 5.21 43.00 42.26
N HIS A 21 5.54 43.04 43.55
CA HIS A 21 5.56 44.28 44.33
C HIS A 21 7.00 44.64 44.68
N GLY A 22 7.58 45.63 43.99
CA GLY A 22 8.93 46.14 44.28
C GLY A 22 8.99 47.66 44.18
N LYS A 23 9.24 48.35 45.31
CA LYS A 23 9.58 49.77 45.35
C LYS A 23 11.07 49.97 45.00
N TYR A 24 11.36 50.87 44.07
CA TYR A 24 12.72 51.22 43.66
C TYR A 24 13.37 52.27 44.57
N ARG A 25 14.71 52.21 44.69
CA ARG A 25 15.55 53.36 45.06
C ARG A 25 16.79 53.41 44.16
N VAL A 26 17.05 54.60 43.60
CA VAL A 26 18.06 54.90 42.58
C VAL A 26 19.36 55.40 43.21
N GLY A 27 20.51 55.03 42.63
CA GLY A 27 21.80 55.69 42.81
C GLY A 27 22.61 55.71 41.51
N HIS A 28 23.00 56.90 41.06
CA HIS A 28 23.87 57.17 39.90
C HIS A 28 25.36 57.00 40.25
N ALA A 29 26.19 56.49 39.32
CA ALA A 29 27.55 56.98 39.04
C ALA A 29 28.14 56.30 37.78
N GLY A 30 29.03 57.00 37.08
CA GLY A 30 29.55 56.65 35.76
C GLY A 30 30.82 55.79 35.72
N HIS A 31 31.24 55.54 34.47
CA HIS A 31 32.53 55.05 33.99
C HIS A 31 32.93 53.56 34.06
N ARG A 32 33.60 53.17 32.96
CA ARG A 32 34.15 51.88 32.51
C ARG A 32 34.81 51.01 33.61
N ARG A 33 34.40 49.74 33.72
CA ARG A 33 35.18 48.48 33.51
C ARG A 33 34.37 47.27 34.04
N ARG A 34 34.62 46.09 33.48
CA ARG A 34 34.03 44.79 33.84
C ARG A 34 34.15 44.50 35.34
N HIS A 35 33.05 44.13 35.99
CA HIS A 35 33.01 43.22 37.14
C HIS A 35 31.68 42.46 37.10
N GLY A 36 31.75 41.14 37.34
CA GLY A 36 30.58 40.29 37.44
C GLY A 36 29.70 40.66 38.64
N LEU A 37 28.39 40.52 38.45
CA LEU A 37 27.39 40.47 39.50
C LEU A 37 26.60 39.20 39.22
N ASP A 38 26.98 38.11 39.91
CA ASP A 38 26.11 36.96 40.08
C ASP A 38 24.92 37.42 40.95
N ALA A 39 23.77 37.64 40.31
CA ALA A 39 22.51 37.71 41.01
C ALA A 39 21.91 36.30 41.01
N GLU A 40 22.18 35.57 42.08
CA GLU A 40 21.54 34.29 42.36
C GLU A 40 20.07 34.58 42.73
N LEU A 41 19.16 34.35 41.79
CA LEU A 41 17.72 34.40 42.04
C LEU A 41 17.31 33.01 42.56
N GLU A 42 17.28 32.84 43.88
CA GLU A 42 16.57 31.69 44.48
C GLU A 42 15.07 31.88 44.24
N LEU A 43 14.54 31.23 43.20
CA LEU A 43 13.12 30.96 43.09
C LEU A 43 12.76 29.89 44.13
N LYS A 44 12.27 30.31 45.30
CA LYS A 44 11.54 29.42 46.20
C LYS A 44 10.21 29.06 45.56
N LEU A 45 10.18 27.95 44.82
CA LEU A 45 8.93 27.28 44.44
C LEU A 45 8.25 26.84 45.74
N GLY A 46 7.13 27.49 46.07
CA GLY A 46 6.25 27.05 47.15
C GLY A 46 5.69 25.67 46.82
N ASP A 47 5.58 24.83 47.84
CA ASP A 47 5.05 23.47 47.76
C ASP A 47 3.57 23.49 47.36
N GLU A 48 3.27 23.50 46.07
CA GLU A 48 2.09 22.89 45.41
C GLU A 48 1.99 23.41 43.96
N LEU A 49 2.48 22.63 43.00
CA LEU A 49 2.08 22.77 41.60
C LEU A 49 0.89 21.83 41.38
N LYS A 50 -0.32 22.39 41.23
CA LYS A 50 -1.46 21.67 40.65
C LYS A 50 -1.41 21.84 39.14
N ALA A 51 -1.14 20.77 38.42
CA ALA A 51 -1.34 20.70 36.98
C ALA A 51 -2.64 19.92 36.74
N GLU A 52 -3.62 20.56 36.12
CA GLU A 52 -4.79 19.87 35.57
C GLU A 52 -4.48 19.55 34.11
N ALA A 53 -4.52 18.26 33.77
CA ALA A 53 -4.41 17.78 32.40
C ALA A 53 -5.81 17.38 31.93
N GLU A 54 -6.38 18.11 30.99
CA GLU A 54 -7.58 17.66 30.27
C GLU A 54 -7.15 16.83 29.06
N VAL A 55 -7.56 15.55 29.04
CA VAL A 55 -7.43 14.67 27.88
C VAL A 55 -8.83 14.45 27.34
N GLU A 56 -9.14 15.03 26.18
CA GLU A 56 -10.42 14.81 25.52
C GLU A 56 -10.33 13.55 24.65
N VAL A 57 -10.84 12.42 25.18
CA VAL A 57 -11.14 11.21 24.40
C VAL A 57 -12.66 11.04 24.43
N GLY A 58 -13.26 10.86 23.26
CA GLY A 58 -14.70 10.62 23.12
C GLY A 58 -15.22 9.56 24.09
N ASP A 59 -16.31 9.92 24.77
CA ASP A 59 -17.08 9.18 25.77
C ASP A 59 -16.37 8.77 27.09
N LYS A 60 -16.43 9.70 28.06
CA LYS A 60 -16.39 9.54 29.53
C LYS A 60 -15.32 8.57 30.08
N LEU A 61 -14.07 9.04 30.13
CA LEU A 61 -13.07 8.57 31.10
C LEU A 61 -12.77 9.71 32.08
N LYS A 62 -13.01 9.48 33.38
CA LYS A 62 -12.43 10.28 34.46
C LYS A 62 -11.17 9.55 34.92
N THR A 63 -10.03 10.20 34.83
CA THR A 63 -8.77 9.69 35.38
C THR A 63 -8.27 10.70 36.39
N GLU A 64 -8.09 10.28 37.65
CA GLU A 64 -7.39 11.09 38.66
C GLU A 64 -5.89 10.78 38.55
N ALA A 65 -5.08 11.82 38.35
CA ALA A 65 -3.63 11.70 38.31
C ALA A 65 -3.04 12.17 39.64
N GLU A 66 -2.28 11.31 40.35
CA GLU A 66 -1.46 11.74 41.48
C GLU A 66 -0.07 12.18 41.00
N VAL A 67 0.26 13.45 41.24
CA VAL A 67 1.58 14.02 40.92
C VAL A 67 2.48 13.93 42.16
N LYS A 68 3.51 13.08 42.13
CA LYS A 68 4.57 13.09 43.15
C LYS A 68 5.75 13.96 42.70
N ALA A 69 5.93 15.11 43.35
CA ALA A 69 7.00 16.04 43.05
C ALA A 69 8.37 15.52 43.55
N GLY A 70 9.26 15.19 42.62
CA GLY A 70 10.69 14.96 42.88
C GLY A 70 11.54 16.02 42.17
N LYS A 71 12.61 16.49 42.84
CA LYS A 71 13.51 17.55 42.34
C LYS A 71 14.03 17.22 40.93
N ASN A 72 13.50 17.92 39.93
CA ASN A 72 13.96 18.05 38.54
C ASN A 72 13.51 17.02 37.47
N LYS A 73 12.44 16.24 37.68
CA LYS A 73 11.69 15.58 36.58
C LYS A 73 10.33 15.07 37.06
N ALA A 74 9.27 15.29 36.29
CA ALA A 74 7.99 14.64 36.47
C ALA A 74 7.87 13.50 35.43
N GLU A 75 7.88 12.26 35.89
CA GLU A 75 7.49 11.10 35.08
C GLU A 75 6.04 10.75 35.47
N VAL A 76 5.15 10.67 34.47
CA VAL A 76 3.77 10.23 34.65
C VAL A 76 3.72 8.76 34.25
N GLU A 77 3.59 7.88 35.24
CA GLU A 77 3.41 6.45 35.03
C GLU A 77 1.90 6.16 35.06
N LEU A 78 1.32 5.86 33.90
CA LEU A 78 -0.08 5.48 33.76
C LEU A 78 -0.19 3.97 33.98
N GLU A 79 -0.52 3.53 35.19
CA GLU A 79 -0.94 2.15 35.42
C GLU A 79 -2.43 2.00 35.06
N ALA A 80 -2.71 1.29 33.98
CA ALA A 80 -4.07 0.85 33.66
C ALA A 80 -4.30 -0.54 34.25
N GLU A 81 -5.12 -0.65 35.30
CA GLU A 81 -5.61 -1.95 35.78
C GLU A 81 -6.51 -2.61 34.71
N HIS A 82 -6.02 -3.69 34.12
CA HIS A 82 -6.74 -4.46 33.10
C HIS A 82 -7.66 -5.50 33.77
N SER A 83 -8.95 -5.19 33.86
CA SER A 83 -9.98 -6.24 34.04
C SER A 83 -11.18 -5.98 33.12
N GLY A 84 -11.06 -6.48 31.89
CA GLY A 84 -12.12 -6.44 30.90
C GLY A 84 -11.58 -6.71 29.51
N ASN A 85 -12.10 -7.73 28.83
CA ASN A 85 -11.79 -8.04 27.43
C ASN A 85 -11.94 -6.78 26.56
N LEU A 86 -10.81 -6.21 26.11
CA LEU A 86 -10.81 -5.25 25.03
C LEU A 86 -11.04 -6.01 23.72
N THR A 87 -12.30 -6.18 23.33
CA THR A 87 -12.65 -6.40 21.93
C THR A 87 -12.17 -5.18 21.15
N ARG A 88 -11.17 -5.34 20.26
CA ARG A 88 -10.91 -4.36 19.18
C ARG A 88 -12.26 -4.07 18.53
N ARG A 89 -12.76 -2.83 18.60
CA ARG A 89 -13.97 -2.46 17.87
C ARG A 89 -13.64 -2.55 16.38
N ALA A 90 -14.27 -3.48 15.69
CA ALA A 90 -14.26 -3.55 14.24
C ALA A 90 -14.90 -2.27 13.67
N SER A 91 -14.28 -1.67 12.67
CA SER A 91 -14.90 -0.67 11.82
C SER A 91 -15.64 -1.40 10.70
N GLU A 92 -16.96 -1.26 10.64
CA GLU A 92 -17.81 -1.98 9.66
C GLU A 92 -17.64 -3.51 9.65
N GLY A 93 -17.13 -4.08 10.75
CA GLY A 93 -16.85 -5.50 10.86
C GLY A 93 -15.50 -5.94 10.28
N TRP A 94 -14.63 -5.05 9.79
CA TRP A 94 -13.32 -5.46 9.27
C TRP A 94 -12.27 -5.55 10.37
N THR A 95 -11.66 -6.73 10.54
CA THR A 95 -10.59 -7.00 11.49
C THR A 95 -9.27 -7.26 10.76
N LEU A 96 -8.19 -6.60 11.18
CA LEU A 96 -6.84 -6.82 10.63
C LEU A 96 -6.44 -8.29 10.82
N GLY A 97 -6.16 -8.97 9.71
CA GLY A 97 -5.57 -10.29 9.64
C GLY A 97 -4.05 -10.21 9.59
N ASN A 98 -3.52 -9.85 8.41
CA ASN A 98 -2.10 -9.76 8.16
C ASN A 98 -1.65 -8.33 7.89
N ASN A 99 -0.42 -8.00 8.28
CA ASN A 99 0.29 -6.79 7.88
C ASN A 99 1.72 -7.18 7.50
N TRP A 100 1.96 -7.40 6.21
CA TRP A 100 3.22 -7.87 5.69
C TRP A 100 4.06 -6.71 5.15
N THR A 101 5.27 -6.55 5.69
CA THR A 101 6.24 -5.51 5.33
C THR A 101 7.63 -6.09 5.25
N GLY A 102 8.52 -5.56 4.41
CA GLY A 102 9.93 -5.99 4.32
C GLY A 102 10.09 -7.52 4.25
N GLU A 103 10.90 -8.07 5.14
CA GLU A 103 11.19 -9.50 5.19
C GLU A 103 9.97 -10.37 5.51
N ASP A 104 9.05 -9.89 6.35
CA ASP A 104 7.82 -10.61 6.71
C ASP A 104 6.94 -10.82 5.47
N LEU A 105 6.98 -9.89 4.50
CA LEU A 105 6.32 -10.06 3.22
C LEU A 105 6.94 -11.21 2.43
N PHE A 106 8.26 -11.31 2.34
CA PHE A 106 8.88 -12.45 1.65
C PHE A 106 8.66 -13.78 2.39
N ASP A 107 8.54 -13.75 3.72
CA ASP A 107 8.23 -14.94 4.52
C ASP A 107 6.78 -15.42 4.32
N ALA A 108 5.85 -14.52 4.01
CA ALA A 108 4.46 -14.85 3.75
C ALA A 108 4.22 -15.49 2.37
N PHE A 109 5.22 -15.55 1.48
CA PHE A 109 5.06 -15.99 0.10
C PHE A 109 5.94 -17.21 -0.24
N ASN A 110 5.46 -18.03 -1.18
CA ASN A 110 6.22 -19.07 -1.87
C ASN A 110 6.80 -18.49 -3.16
N PHE A 111 8.04 -18.85 -3.49
CA PHE A 111 8.73 -18.37 -4.69
C PHE A 111 8.75 -19.44 -5.76
N ASP A 112 8.43 -19.05 -7.00
CA ASP A 112 8.56 -19.91 -8.16
C ASP A 112 10.03 -20.15 -8.52
N ASN A 113 10.30 -21.30 -9.14
CA ASN A 113 11.60 -21.63 -9.73
C ASN A 113 11.40 -22.30 -11.10
N LYS A 114 10.89 -21.54 -12.07
CA LYS A 114 10.47 -22.03 -13.38
C LYS A 114 10.42 -20.90 -14.41
N ALA A 115 10.40 -21.28 -15.68
CA ALA A 115 10.12 -20.34 -16.77
C ALA A 115 8.69 -19.79 -16.69
N ALA A 116 8.48 -18.56 -17.17
CA ALA A 116 7.15 -18.02 -17.36
C ALA A 116 6.34 -18.83 -18.39
N ASP A 117 5.04 -18.97 -18.16
CA ASP A 117 4.09 -19.80 -18.92
C ASP A 117 3.31 -19.01 -19.99
N ASN A 118 3.68 -17.76 -20.23
CA ASN A 118 3.01 -16.82 -21.14
C ASN A 118 3.90 -16.36 -22.30
N GLN A 119 4.82 -17.24 -22.72
CA GLN A 119 5.80 -16.99 -23.79
C GLN A 119 6.73 -15.80 -23.48
N GLY A 120 6.89 -15.48 -22.19
CA GLY A 120 7.79 -14.45 -21.69
C GLY A 120 9.24 -14.89 -21.63
N ALA A 121 10.13 -13.89 -21.58
CA ALA A 121 11.57 -14.05 -21.43
C ALA A 121 12.01 -14.17 -19.96
N ALA A 122 11.07 -14.30 -19.02
CA ALA A 122 11.36 -14.41 -17.59
C ALA A 122 11.63 -15.86 -17.15
N TYR A 123 12.67 -16.03 -16.33
CA TYR A 123 12.84 -17.20 -15.47
C TYR A 123 12.58 -16.77 -14.02
N TYR A 124 11.45 -17.18 -13.47
CA TYR A 124 11.14 -16.91 -12.07
C TYR A 124 12.08 -17.72 -11.21
N SER A 125 12.83 -17.01 -10.37
CA SER A 125 13.87 -17.58 -9.52
C SER A 125 13.42 -17.59 -8.07
N ASP A 126 13.99 -18.52 -7.30
CA ASP A 126 13.75 -18.57 -5.86
C ASP A 126 14.32 -17.33 -5.13
N ARG A 127 13.98 -17.23 -3.84
CA ARG A 127 14.42 -16.14 -2.96
C ARG A 127 15.94 -16.00 -2.83
N LYS A 128 16.71 -17.06 -3.08
CA LYS A 128 18.19 -17.04 -2.97
C LYS A 128 18.87 -16.40 -4.19
N SER A 129 18.10 -16.02 -5.21
CA SER A 129 18.59 -15.33 -6.40
C SER A 129 19.22 -13.96 -6.10
N GLY A 130 18.91 -13.35 -4.95
CA GLY A 130 19.32 -11.99 -4.61
C GLY A 130 18.50 -10.90 -5.30
N LEU A 131 17.38 -11.27 -5.93
CA LEU A 131 16.46 -10.34 -6.58
C LEU A 131 15.35 -9.82 -5.66
N VAL A 132 15.34 -10.23 -4.39
CA VAL A 132 14.47 -9.65 -3.36
C VAL A 132 15.30 -9.24 -2.16
N TRP A 133 14.97 -8.09 -1.57
CA TRP A 133 15.63 -7.56 -0.38
C TRP A 133 14.72 -6.56 0.34
N THR A 134 15.06 -6.24 1.59
CA THR A 134 14.45 -5.13 2.33
C THR A 134 15.33 -3.90 2.20
N ASP A 135 14.76 -2.74 1.84
CA ASP A 135 15.52 -1.49 1.75
C ASP A 135 15.78 -0.84 3.12
N GLU A 136 16.45 0.31 3.13
CA GLU A 136 16.81 1.03 4.36
C GLU A 136 15.59 1.57 5.13
N ASP A 137 14.46 1.75 4.44
CA ASP A 137 13.19 2.22 5.01
C ASP A 137 12.30 1.05 5.51
N GLY A 138 12.75 -0.20 5.32
CA GLY A 138 12.01 -1.40 5.71
C GLY A 138 11.01 -1.90 4.67
N ASN A 139 11.03 -1.35 3.45
CA ASN A 139 10.13 -1.79 2.38
C ASN A 139 10.62 -3.08 1.73
N ALA A 140 9.68 -3.90 1.28
CA ALA A 140 9.99 -5.08 0.48
C ALA A 140 10.29 -4.66 -0.97
N VAL A 141 11.46 -5.03 -1.48
CA VAL A 141 11.89 -4.72 -2.85
C VAL A 141 11.99 -5.99 -3.68
N VAL A 142 11.40 -5.98 -4.87
CA VAL A 142 11.44 -7.08 -5.85
C VAL A 142 12.04 -6.55 -7.16
N GLY A 143 13.22 -7.03 -7.53
CA GLY A 143 13.97 -6.58 -8.70
C GLY A 143 14.04 -7.62 -9.82
N ILE A 144 14.84 -7.28 -10.83
CA ILE A 144 15.07 -8.06 -12.05
C ILE A 144 16.59 -8.19 -12.23
N ASP A 145 17.06 -9.31 -12.78
CA ASP A 145 18.47 -9.43 -13.17
C ASP A 145 18.84 -8.39 -14.23
N SER A 146 19.85 -7.56 -13.94
CA SER A 146 20.31 -6.49 -14.82
C SER A 146 21.59 -6.83 -15.60
N THR A 147 21.96 -8.10 -15.69
CA THR A 147 23.10 -8.55 -16.52
C THR A 147 22.87 -8.17 -17.98
N GLU A 148 23.79 -7.40 -18.58
CA GLU A 148 23.56 -6.72 -19.88
C GLU A 148 23.01 -7.66 -20.96
N ALA A 149 23.63 -8.82 -21.16
CA ALA A 149 23.11 -9.84 -22.06
C ALA A 149 22.99 -11.18 -21.32
N VAL A 150 21.90 -11.90 -21.56
CA VAL A 150 21.67 -13.25 -21.06
C VAL A 150 21.45 -14.20 -22.23
N ASP A 151 21.93 -15.44 -22.11
CA ASP A 151 21.63 -16.51 -23.05
C ASP A 151 20.37 -17.25 -22.56
N GLY A 152 19.23 -17.00 -23.22
CA GLY A 152 17.93 -17.55 -22.83
C GLY A 152 17.09 -16.59 -21.98
N LEU A 153 16.60 -17.08 -20.84
CA LEU A 153 15.65 -16.36 -19.99
C LEU A 153 16.36 -15.46 -18.98
N ARG A 154 15.87 -14.23 -18.81
CA ARG A 154 16.32 -13.28 -17.78
C ARG A 154 15.69 -13.63 -16.44
N LYS A 155 16.48 -13.66 -15.38
CA LYS A 155 15.95 -13.96 -14.04
C LYS A 155 15.06 -12.83 -13.54
N SER A 156 13.92 -13.23 -12.97
CA SER A 156 12.94 -12.35 -12.34
C SER A 156 12.28 -13.09 -11.17
N ILE A 157 11.25 -12.50 -10.57
CA ILE A 157 10.53 -13.05 -9.42
C ILE A 157 9.04 -13.19 -9.76
N ARG A 158 8.48 -14.34 -9.37
CA ARG A 158 7.05 -14.55 -9.13
C ARG A 158 6.94 -15.21 -7.77
N MET A 159 6.16 -14.59 -6.89
CA MET A 159 5.89 -15.10 -5.56
C MET A 159 4.39 -15.09 -5.29
N THR A 160 3.90 -16.10 -4.59
CA THR A 160 2.48 -16.32 -4.32
C THR A 160 2.26 -16.52 -2.82
N SER A 161 1.27 -15.84 -2.23
CA SER A 161 1.01 -15.89 -0.79
C SER A 161 0.76 -17.31 -0.30
N LYS A 162 1.19 -17.62 0.91
CA LYS A 162 0.92 -18.91 1.59
C LYS A 162 -0.50 -19.01 2.10
N ASP A 163 -1.12 -17.87 2.39
CA ASP A 163 -2.53 -17.77 2.76
C ASP A 163 -3.41 -17.64 1.52
N THR A 164 -4.65 -18.11 1.64
CA THR A 164 -5.73 -17.91 0.67
C THR A 164 -6.78 -16.95 1.24
N PHE A 165 -7.48 -16.28 0.34
CA PHE A 165 -8.48 -15.26 0.64
C PHE A 165 -9.77 -15.60 -0.08
N ASN A 166 -10.87 -15.59 0.66
CA ASN A 166 -12.22 -15.90 0.15
C ASN A 166 -13.12 -14.67 0.35
N VAL A 167 -14.39 -14.81 -0.01
CA VAL A 167 -15.42 -13.82 0.34
C VAL A 167 -15.37 -13.53 1.85
N GLY A 168 -15.51 -12.25 2.19
CA GLY A 168 -15.22 -11.71 3.52
C GLY A 168 -13.77 -11.24 3.70
N SER A 169 -13.00 -11.06 2.61
CA SER A 169 -11.62 -10.58 2.66
C SER A 169 -11.48 -9.18 2.04
N LEU A 170 -10.58 -8.38 2.60
CA LEU A 170 -10.16 -7.09 2.05
C LEU A 170 -8.64 -7.08 2.00
N VAL A 171 -8.08 -6.80 0.82
CA VAL A 171 -6.63 -6.69 0.60
C VAL A 171 -6.30 -5.23 0.30
N ILE A 172 -5.31 -4.69 0.99
CA ILE A 172 -4.79 -3.33 0.78
C ILE A 172 -3.31 -3.41 0.43
N LEU A 173 -2.94 -2.82 -0.70
CA LEU A 173 -1.58 -2.73 -1.23
C LEU A 173 -1.09 -1.29 -1.09
N ASP A 174 0.00 -1.06 -0.35
CA ASP A 174 0.71 0.22 -0.34
C ASP A 174 2.02 0.07 -1.11
N VAL A 175 2.06 0.64 -2.32
CA VAL A 175 3.17 0.50 -3.26
C VAL A 175 3.82 1.86 -3.46
N GLN A 176 5.13 1.91 -3.26
CA GLN A 176 5.95 3.12 -3.47
C GLN A 176 6.38 3.26 -4.93
N GLU A 177 6.74 2.13 -5.53
CA GLU A 177 7.34 2.10 -6.86
C GLU A 177 6.99 0.78 -7.53
N LEU A 178 6.84 0.80 -8.85
CA LEU A 178 6.72 -0.38 -9.70
C LEU A 178 7.70 -0.31 -10.89
N PRO A 179 8.08 -1.45 -11.50
CA PRO A 179 8.95 -1.47 -12.66
C PRO A 179 8.28 -0.81 -13.87
N ALA A 180 8.91 0.20 -14.45
CA ALA A 180 8.33 0.99 -15.54
C ALA A 180 9.35 1.23 -16.66
N VAL A 181 9.61 0.18 -17.44
CA VAL A 181 10.57 0.18 -18.56
C VAL A 181 10.07 -0.73 -19.68
N CYS A 182 10.42 -0.43 -20.93
CA CYS A 182 10.02 -1.29 -22.06
C CYS A 182 10.35 -2.77 -21.81
N GLY A 183 9.38 -3.64 -22.09
CA GLY A 183 9.53 -5.09 -21.99
C GLY A 183 9.16 -5.68 -20.62
N VAL A 184 8.91 -4.88 -19.58
CA VAL A 184 8.37 -5.40 -18.31
C VAL A 184 6.86 -5.60 -18.38
N TRP A 185 6.37 -6.57 -17.60
CA TRP A 185 4.96 -6.80 -17.31
C TRP A 185 4.82 -7.09 -15.81
N PRO A 186 4.81 -6.04 -14.96
CA PRO A 186 4.63 -6.16 -13.52
C PRO A 186 3.16 -6.35 -13.15
N ALA A 187 2.91 -7.22 -12.17
CA ALA A 187 1.57 -7.42 -11.64
C ALA A 187 1.58 -7.65 -10.11
N ILE A 188 0.62 -7.04 -9.41
CA ILE A 188 0.12 -7.50 -8.12
C ILE A 188 -1.36 -7.81 -8.27
N TRP A 189 -1.70 -9.09 -8.13
CA TRP A 189 -3.00 -9.64 -8.51
C TRP A 189 -3.38 -10.77 -7.55
N MET A 190 -4.58 -11.31 -7.71
CA MET A 190 -5.05 -12.48 -6.97
C MET A 190 -5.50 -13.57 -7.91
N ASN A 191 -5.13 -14.81 -7.62
CA ASN A 191 -5.47 -15.98 -8.43
C ASN A 191 -6.00 -17.11 -7.55
N GLY A 192 -7.13 -17.71 -7.91
CA GLY A 192 -7.65 -18.86 -7.18
C GLY A 192 -6.80 -20.12 -7.37
N ASP A 193 -6.65 -20.91 -6.31
CA ASP A 193 -5.83 -22.14 -6.29
C ASP A 193 -6.30 -23.29 -7.21
N GLY A 194 -7.49 -23.15 -7.80
CA GLY A 194 -8.09 -24.12 -8.69
C GLY A 194 -7.62 -24.02 -10.15
N VAL A 195 -8.47 -24.52 -11.04
CA VAL A 195 -8.22 -24.46 -12.49
C VAL A 195 -8.59 -23.07 -12.99
N TRP A 196 -7.62 -22.31 -13.47
CA TRP A 196 -7.86 -21.05 -14.14
C TRP A 196 -8.64 -21.24 -15.47
N PRO A 197 -9.60 -20.35 -15.82
CA PRO A 197 -10.07 -19.20 -15.05
C PRO A 197 -11.28 -19.52 -14.15
N ALA A 198 -11.64 -20.81 -13.97
CA ALA A 198 -12.81 -21.21 -13.20
C ALA A 198 -12.67 -20.95 -11.68
N SER A 199 -11.45 -20.77 -11.17
CA SER A 199 -11.17 -20.34 -9.80
C SER A 199 -11.00 -18.83 -9.63
N GLY A 200 -11.08 -18.07 -10.73
CA GLY A 200 -11.06 -16.62 -10.73
C GLY A 200 -9.66 -15.99 -10.70
N GLU A 201 -9.59 -14.80 -11.28
CA GLU A 201 -8.43 -13.89 -11.27
C GLU A 201 -8.91 -12.46 -11.00
N ILE A 202 -8.15 -11.70 -10.21
CA ILE A 202 -8.42 -10.29 -9.88
C ILE A 202 -7.11 -9.52 -10.02
N ASP A 203 -6.99 -8.69 -11.06
CA ASP A 203 -5.80 -7.87 -11.28
C ASP A 203 -5.97 -6.50 -10.64
N ILE A 204 -5.16 -6.23 -9.61
CA ILE A 204 -5.28 -5.01 -8.80
C ILE A 204 -4.34 -3.93 -9.33
N LEU A 205 -3.10 -4.31 -9.64
CA LEU A 205 -2.07 -3.43 -10.21
C LEU A 205 -1.39 -4.18 -11.35
N GLU A 206 -1.71 -3.84 -12.59
CA GLU A 206 -1.18 -4.50 -13.78
C GLU A 206 -0.91 -3.49 -14.91
N GLY A 207 0.15 -3.76 -15.68
CA GLY A 207 0.49 -2.99 -16.86
C GLY A 207 1.68 -3.58 -17.57
N VAL A 208 2.03 -3.00 -18.71
CA VAL A 208 3.19 -3.41 -19.50
C VAL A 208 4.02 -2.20 -19.90
N ASN A 209 5.29 -2.44 -20.20
CA ASN A 209 6.19 -1.43 -20.75
C ASN A 209 6.27 -0.18 -19.87
N MET A 210 6.00 0.99 -20.44
CA MET A 210 5.97 2.29 -19.76
C MET A 210 4.56 2.89 -19.77
N TYR A 211 3.54 2.04 -19.65
CA TYR A 211 2.16 2.48 -19.41
C TYR A 211 2.13 3.44 -18.22
N THR A 212 1.21 4.39 -18.25
CA THR A 212 1.02 5.37 -17.16
C THR A 212 -0.36 5.27 -16.51
N GLN A 213 -1.23 4.46 -17.10
CA GLN A 213 -2.55 4.13 -16.59
C GLN A 213 -2.60 2.66 -16.18
N ASN A 214 -3.08 2.40 -14.96
CA ASN A 214 -3.20 1.04 -14.43
C ASN A 214 -4.29 0.27 -15.17
N VAL A 215 -4.08 -1.02 -15.35
CA VAL A 215 -5.11 -1.96 -15.80
C VAL A 215 -5.59 -2.75 -14.60
N MET A 216 -6.90 -2.73 -14.37
CA MET A 216 -7.56 -3.57 -13.38
C MET A 216 -8.55 -4.48 -14.09
N SER A 217 -8.62 -5.75 -13.69
CA SER A 217 -9.49 -6.74 -14.34
C SER A 217 -10.04 -7.76 -13.37
N VAL A 218 -11.09 -8.44 -13.81
CA VAL A 218 -11.42 -9.77 -13.30
C VAL A 218 -11.51 -10.76 -14.46
N HIS A 219 -11.04 -11.98 -14.22
CA HIS A 219 -11.17 -13.09 -15.16
C HIS A 219 -11.87 -14.26 -14.48
N THR A 220 -12.84 -14.83 -15.18
CA THR A 220 -13.67 -15.94 -14.69
C THR A 220 -13.89 -16.94 -15.82
N ASN A 221 -14.54 -18.06 -15.51
CA ASN A 221 -15.26 -18.86 -16.50
C ASN A 221 -16.63 -18.25 -16.82
N GLU A 222 -17.37 -18.84 -17.76
CA GLU A 222 -18.75 -18.45 -18.07
C GLU A 222 -19.64 -18.32 -16.81
N GLY A 223 -20.49 -17.28 -16.78
CA GLY A 223 -21.49 -17.07 -15.73
C GLY A 223 -21.35 -15.76 -14.95
N CYS A 224 -20.24 -15.04 -15.12
CA CYS A 224 -20.00 -13.74 -14.51
C CYS A 224 -20.11 -12.63 -15.57
N TYR A 225 -20.95 -11.62 -15.29
CA TYR A 225 -21.16 -10.47 -16.17
C TYR A 225 -21.07 -9.15 -15.41
N LEU A 226 -20.48 -8.14 -16.05
CA LEU A 226 -20.59 -6.75 -15.59
C LEU A 226 -22.05 -6.30 -15.63
N ASP A 227 -22.49 -5.66 -14.54
CA ASP A 227 -23.83 -5.09 -14.47
C ASP A 227 -23.92 -3.85 -15.36
N LYS A 228 -24.78 -3.93 -16.39
CA LYS A 228 -24.98 -2.85 -17.36
C LYS A 228 -25.42 -1.53 -16.73
N SER A 229 -26.14 -1.58 -15.60
CA SER A 229 -26.59 -0.36 -14.92
C SER A 229 -25.42 0.43 -14.33
N LEU A 230 -24.38 -0.27 -13.85
CA LEU A 230 -23.18 0.35 -13.27
C LEU A 230 -22.27 0.97 -14.33
N LEU A 231 -22.28 0.47 -15.57
CA LEU A 231 -21.41 0.97 -16.64
C LEU A 231 -21.64 2.46 -16.94
N SER A 232 -22.89 2.94 -16.83
CA SER A 232 -23.22 4.36 -17.01
C SER A 232 -22.73 5.25 -15.86
N ALA A 233 -22.52 4.65 -14.69
CA ALA A 233 -22.09 5.29 -13.46
C ALA A 233 -20.57 5.22 -13.24
N LEU A 234 -19.82 4.46 -14.05
CA LEU A 234 -18.36 4.39 -13.95
C LEU A 234 -17.73 5.79 -13.99
N ARG A 235 -16.83 6.05 -13.05
CA ARG A 235 -16.05 7.29 -12.94
C ARG A 235 -14.60 6.91 -12.67
N GLY A 236 -13.67 7.61 -13.32
CA GLY A 236 -12.24 7.37 -13.13
C GLY A 236 -11.71 6.08 -13.76
N VAL A 237 -12.54 5.34 -14.52
CA VAL A 237 -12.13 4.15 -15.28
C VAL A 237 -12.88 4.05 -16.60
N THR A 238 -12.22 3.46 -17.60
CA THR A 238 -12.78 3.13 -18.91
C THR A 238 -12.67 1.64 -19.19
N LEU A 239 -13.77 1.00 -19.59
CA LEU A 239 -13.79 -0.41 -20.00
C LEU A 239 -12.92 -0.64 -21.26
N LYS A 240 -12.02 -1.62 -21.24
CA LYS A 240 -11.12 -1.95 -22.37
C LYS A 240 -11.89 -2.42 -23.60
N VAL A 241 -12.84 -3.33 -23.42
CA VAL A 241 -13.66 -3.88 -24.50
C VAL A 241 -15.11 -3.42 -24.35
N LYS A 242 -15.48 -2.40 -25.14
CA LYS A 242 -16.84 -1.84 -25.12
C LYS A 242 -17.89 -2.89 -25.49
N ASP A 243 -19.04 -2.81 -24.82
CA ASP A 243 -20.23 -3.63 -25.06
C ASP A 243 -20.07 -5.15 -24.86
N GLN A 244 -18.92 -5.63 -24.36
CA GLN A 244 -18.72 -7.02 -23.95
C GLN A 244 -18.69 -7.13 -22.43
N LEU A 245 -19.78 -7.64 -21.87
CA LEU A 245 -20.01 -7.66 -20.43
C LEU A 245 -19.61 -8.98 -19.77
N SER A 246 -19.40 -10.04 -20.54
CA SER A 246 -18.97 -11.34 -20.00
C SER A 246 -17.54 -11.24 -19.48
N CYS A 247 -17.28 -11.75 -18.28
CA CYS A 247 -15.93 -11.87 -17.72
C CYS A 247 -15.29 -13.25 -17.98
N ASP A 248 -15.85 -14.02 -18.93
CA ASP A 248 -15.32 -15.30 -19.36
C ASP A 248 -14.01 -15.13 -20.16
N ALA A 249 -12.89 -15.41 -19.51
CA ALA A 249 -11.57 -15.27 -20.11
C ALA A 249 -11.23 -16.37 -21.13
N ILE A 250 -11.98 -17.48 -21.15
CA ILE A 250 -11.88 -18.48 -22.23
C ILE A 250 -12.46 -17.91 -23.53
N ALA A 251 -13.57 -17.16 -23.43
CA ALA A 251 -14.19 -16.53 -24.58
C ALA A 251 -13.38 -15.32 -25.07
N ASN A 252 -12.96 -14.45 -24.14
CA ASN A 252 -12.11 -13.30 -24.45
C ASN A 252 -11.37 -12.81 -23.20
N PRO A 253 -10.03 -12.97 -23.11
CA PRO A 253 -9.27 -12.57 -21.92
C PRO A 253 -9.14 -11.04 -21.75
N GLU A 254 -9.61 -10.24 -22.70
CA GLU A 254 -9.54 -8.77 -22.59
C GLU A 254 -10.83 -8.15 -22.00
N THR A 255 -11.90 -8.93 -21.87
CA THR A 255 -13.16 -8.43 -21.29
C THR A 255 -13.07 -8.30 -19.78
N CYS A 256 -13.93 -7.45 -19.22
CA CYS A 256 -13.90 -7.10 -17.79
C CYS A 256 -12.56 -6.51 -17.31
N GLY A 257 -11.72 -6.04 -18.24
CA GLY A 257 -10.59 -5.17 -17.96
C GLY A 257 -10.95 -3.69 -18.09
N PHE A 258 -10.34 -2.88 -17.24
CA PHE A 258 -10.59 -1.46 -17.10
C PHE A 258 -9.26 -0.70 -17.05
N ASN A 259 -9.15 0.37 -17.82
CA ASN A 259 -8.06 1.32 -17.69
C ASN A 259 -8.46 2.36 -16.65
N VAL A 260 -7.60 2.65 -15.68
CA VAL A 260 -7.79 3.77 -14.76
C VAL A 260 -7.55 5.09 -15.51
N ASP A 261 -8.53 5.99 -15.50
CA ASP A 261 -8.52 7.27 -16.22
C ASP A 261 -7.64 8.32 -15.52
N ASP A 262 -6.44 7.92 -15.12
CA ASP A 262 -5.45 8.73 -14.44
C ASP A 262 -4.04 8.31 -14.86
N ASN A 263 -3.33 9.19 -15.56
CA ASN A 263 -1.95 8.96 -16.01
C ASN A 263 -0.93 8.87 -14.87
N SER A 264 -1.34 9.06 -13.61
CA SER A 264 -0.50 8.83 -12.43
C SER A 264 -0.85 7.56 -11.66
N SER A 265 -1.76 6.74 -12.18
CA SER A 265 -2.13 5.45 -11.57
C SER A 265 -1.13 4.33 -11.83
N TYR A 266 -0.22 4.49 -12.79
CA TYR A 266 0.81 3.50 -13.08
C TYR A 266 2.11 4.13 -13.59
N GLY A 267 3.15 3.31 -13.68
CA GLY A 267 4.37 3.62 -14.41
C GLY A 267 5.22 4.75 -13.82
N PRO A 268 5.98 5.48 -14.68
CA PRO A 268 6.88 6.53 -14.21
C PRO A 268 6.16 7.64 -13.43
N PRO A 269 4.96 8.13 -13.84
CA PRO A 269 4.22 9.11 -13.05
C PRO A 269 3.80 8.60 -11.67
N PHE A 270 3.34 7.34 -11.55
CA PHE A 270 3.04 6.71 -10.25
C PHE A 270 4.27 6.70 -9.34
N ASN A 271 5.42 6.28 -9.85
CA ASN A 271 6.68 6.29 -9.09
C ASN A 271 7.07 7.72 -8.66
N SER A 272 6.90 8.70 -9.56
CA SER A 272 7.31 10.10 -9.32
C SER A 272 6.50 10.80 -8.22
N GLN A 273 5.26 10.37 -7.97
CA GLN A 273 4.43 10.88 -6.88
C GLN A 273 4.59 10.09 -5.56
N GLY A 274 5.55 9.17 -5.48
CA GLY A 274 5.75 8.29 -4.33
C GLY A 274 4.77 7.11 -4.28
N GLY A 275 4.17 6.75 -5.41
CA GLY A 275 3.27 5.62 -5.56
C GLY A 275 1.84 5.89 -5.11
N GLY A 276 1.22 4.90 -4.48
CA GLY A 276 -0.19 4.96 -4.10
C GLY A 276 -0.66 3.71 -3.36
N THR A 277 -1.90 3.79 -2.88
CA THR A 277 -2.56 2.71 -2.15
C THR A 277 -3.72 2.18 -2.99
N LEU A 278 -3.79 0.86 -3.15
CA LEU A 278 -4.86 0.16 -3.84
C LEU A 278 -5.56 -0.75 -2.84
N ALA A 279 -6.86 -0.94 -2.98
CA ALA A 279 -7.59 -1.92 -2.20
C ALA A 279 -8.56 -2.72 -3.06
N VAL A 280 -8.76 -3.98 -2.71
CA VAL A 280 -9.82 -4.81 -3.24
C VAL A 280 -10.56 -5.50 -2.10
N SER A 281 -11.89 -5.37 -2.06
CA SER A 281 -12.73 -6.19 -1.20
C SER A 281 -13.38 -7.31 -2.00
N LEU A 282 -13.42 -8.50 -1.42
CA LEU A 282 -14.17 -9.65 -1.89
C LEU A 282 -15.33 -9.85 -0.92
N GLU A 283 -16.52 -9.40 -1.30
CA GLU A 283 -17.74 -9.45 -0.50
C GLU A 283 -18.80 -10.28 -1.23
N THR A 284 -19.81 -10.79 -0.52
CA THR A 284 -20.92 -11.50 -1.17
C THR A 284 -21.68 -10.61 -2.16
N SER A 285 -21.69 -9.29 -1.92
CA SER A 285 -22.26 -8.28 -2.83
C SER A 285 -21.44 -8.08 -4.10
N GLY A 286 -20.12 -8.24 -4.05
CA GLY A 286 -19.25 -7.93 -5.17
C GLY A 286 -17.75 -7.92 -4.87
N VAL A 287 -16.98 -7.75 -5.93
CA VAL A 287 -15.57 -7.36 -5.87
C VAL A 287 -15.47 -5.87 -6.14
N HIS A 288 -14.90 -5.12 -5.21
CA HIS A 288 -14.83 -3.66 -5.27
C HIS A 288 -13.38 -3.17 -5.24
N PHE A 289 -13.00 -2.37 -6.23
CA PHE A 289 -11.64 -1.86 -6.39
C PHE A 289 -11.55 -0.39 -6.00
N TYR A 290 -10.47 -0.04 -5.34
CA TYR A 290 -10.17 1.33 -4.92
C TYR A 290 -8.71 1.67 -5.22
N TYR A 291 -8.47 2.96 -5.48
CA TYR A 291 -7.13 3.52 -5.65
C TYR A 291 -7.10 4.94 -5.09
N TRP A 292 -6.06 5.22 -4.31
CA TRP A 292 -5.75 6.55 -3.79
C TRP A 292 -4.30 6.89 -4.06
N LYS A 293 -4.06 8.12 -4.50
CA LYS A 293 -2.71 8.68 -4.58
C LYS A 293 -2.15 8.88 -3.18
N GLN A 294 -0.83 9.01 -3.09
CA GLN A 294 -0.21 9.49 -1.86
C GLN A 294 -0.82 10.82 -1.41
N GLY A 295 -1.08 10.93 -0.11
CA GLY A 295 -1.77 12.07 0.51
C GLY A 295 -3.31 12.09 0.36
N GLN A 296 -3.91 11.15 -0.38
CA GLN A 296 -5.36 10.98 -0.51
C GLN A 296 -5.89 9.70 0.15
N VAL A 297 -4.99 8.92 0.75
CA VAL A 297 -5.33 7.65 1.40
C VAL A 297 -6.19 7.94 2.65
N PRO A 298 -7.37 7.32 2.79
CA PRO A 298 -8.20 7.42 3.98
C PRO A 298 -7.45 7.09 5.28
N GLN A 299 -7.66 7.91 6.32
CA GLN A 299 -6.90 7.79 7.59
C GLN A 299 -7.11 6.45 8.30
N ASP A 300 -8.27 5.85 8.10
CA ASP A 300 -8.69 4.58 8.69
C ASP A 300 -7.88 3.38 8.16
N ILE A 301 -7.35 3.46 6.93
CA ILE A 301 -6.39 2.51 6.36
C ILE A 301 -5.06 2.53 7.13
N TYR A 302 -4.56 3.73 7.49
CA TYR A 302 -3.35 3.86 8.31
C TYR A 302 -3.59 3.35 9.74
N ASN A 303 -4.80 3.56 10.27
CA ASN A 303 -5.18 3.11 11.61
C ASN A 303 -5.49 1.61 11.69
N ASN A 304 -5.47 0.89 10.56
CA ASN A 304 -5.88 -0.52 10.46
C ASN A 304 -7.33 -0.77 10.94
N THR A 305 -8.22 0.19 10.66
CA THR A 305 -9.65 0.11 10.94
C THR A 305 -10.41 0.52 9.68
N PRO A 306 -10.29 -0.22 8.57
CA PRO A 306 -10.89 0.17 7.30
C PRO A 306 -12.43 0.22 7.41
N THR A 307 -12.99 1.28 6.83
CA THR A 307 -14.41 1.62 6.82
C THR A 307 -14.80 1.96 5.37
N PRO A 308 -14.91 0.96 4.47
CA PRO A 308 -15.10 1.19 3.04
C PRO A 308 -16.26 2.13 2.68
N SER A 309 -17.33 2.19 3.49
CA SER A 309 -18.45 3.12 3.21
C SER A 309 -18.04 4.61 3.22
N ASN A 310 -16.94 4.96 3.90
CA ASN A 310 -16.42 6.32 3.98
C ASN A 310 -15.38 6.65 2.91
N TRP A 311 -14.99 5.67 2.08
CA TRP A 311 -13.98 5.86 1.04
C TRP A 311 -14.51 6.52 -0.23
N GLY A 312 -15.83 6.61 -0.36
CA GLY A 312 -16.52 7.00 -1.59
C GLY A 312 -16.80 5.81 -2.49
N ASP A 313 -17.21 6.09 -3.73
CA ASP A 313 -17.53 5.06 -4.71
C ASP A 313 -16.27 4.27 -5.09
N ALA A 314 -16.41 2.94 -5.18
CA ALA A 314 -15.38 2.09 -5.77
C ALA A 314 -15.17 2.46 -7.25
N LEU A 315 -13.92 2.40 -7.72
CA LEU A 315 -13.60 2.63 -9.13
C LEU A 315 -14.27 1.61 -10.04
N ILE A 316 -14.26 0.35 -9.60
CA ILE A 316 -14.85 -0.79 -10.31
C ILE A 316 -15.63 -1.61 -9.29
N SER A 317 -16.82 -2.05 -9.67
CA SER A 317 -17.63 -2.99 -8.89
C SER A 317 -18.16 -4.08 -9.80
N VAL A 318 -17.74 -5.32 -9.54
CA VAL A 318 -18.29 -6.52 -10.18
C VAL A 318 -19.22 -7.16 -9.17
N ILE A 319 -20.53 -7.14 -9.42
CA ILE A 319 -21.55 -7.38 -8.39
C ILE A 319 -22.48 -8.56 -8.66
N SER A 320 -23.01 -9.10 -7.58
CA SER A 320 -24.13 -10.05 -7.57
C SER A 320 -25.47 -9.33 -7.90
N PRO A 321 -26.45 -9.99 -8.56
CA PRO A 321 -26.46 -11.37 -9.03
C PRO A 321 -25.85 -11.58 -10.42
N SER A 322 -25.44 -10.51 -11.11
CA SER A 322 -24.86 -10.58 -12.47
C SER A 322 -23.53 -11.35 -12.49
N CYS A 323 -22.82 -11.36 -11.36
CA CYS A 323 -21.68 -12.21 -11.08
C CYS A 323 -21.73 -12.69 -9.63
N LYS A 324 -21.97 -13.98 -9.39
CA LYS A 324 -22.01 -14.53 -8.02
C LYS A 324 -20.59 -14.81 -7.54
N ILE A 325 -20.06 -13.91 -6.69
CA ILE A 325 -18.64 -13.89 -6.32
C ILE A 325 -18.16 -15.22 -5.75
N GLU A 326 -18.92 -15.80 -4.82
CA GLU A 326 -18.59 -17.10 -4.20
C GLU A 326 -18.56 -18.27 -5.19
N ASP A 327 -19.11 -18.14 -6.40
CA ASP A 327 -19.05 -19.21 -7.41
C ASP A 327 -17.76 -19.13 -8.24
N HIS A 328 -17.21 -17.92 -8.42
CA HIS A 328 -16.13 -17.63 -9.36
C HIS A 328 -14.77 -17.33 -8.71
N PHE A 329 -14.75 -16.78 -7.49
CA PHE A 329 -13.50 -16.40 -6.80
C PHE A 329 -13.37 -17.20 -5.52
N LYS A 330 -12.46 -18.18 -5.52
CA LYS A 330 -12.27 -19.14 -4.43
C LYS A 330 -10.80 -19.37 -4.15
N ASP A 331 -10.46 -19.41 -2.88
CA ASP A 331 -9.12 -19.70 -2.38
C ASP A 331 -8.07 -18.84 -3.11
N MET A 332 -8.34 -17.53 -3.17
CA MET A 332 -7.56 -16.57 -3.93
C MET A 332 -6.22 -16.35 -3.22
N ARG A 333 -5.10 -16.50 -3.93
CA ARG A 333 -3.78 -16.15 -3.43
C ARG A 333 -3.31 -14.84 -4.04
N ILE A 334 -2.66 -14.01 -3.24
CA ILE A 334 -1.99 -12.80 -3.73
C ILE A 334 -0.74 -13.22 -4.47
N VAL A 335 -0.53 -12.70 -5.67
CA VAL A 335 0.64 -12.94 -6.51
C VAL A 335 1.34 -11.62 -6.76
N VAL A 336 2.65 -11.59 -6.58
CA VAL A 336 3.52 -10.49 -7.00
C VAL A 336 4.50 -11.06 -8.02
N ASN A 337 4.52 -10.51 -9.23
CA ASN A 337 5.51 -10.91 -10.22
C ASN A 337 5.97 -9.75 -11.10
N ILE A 338 7.16 -9.91 -11.66
CA ILE A 338 7.63 -9.09 -12.77
C ILE A 338 7.87 -10.03 -13.94
N ASN A 339 6.89 -10.16 -14.83
CA ASN A 339 7.10 -10.87 -16.07
C ASN A 339 7.89 -9.99 -17.05
N LEU A 340 8.49 -10.60 -18.06
CA LEU A 340 9.30 -9.92 -19.06
C LEU A 340 8.91 -10.43 -20.44
N ALA A 341 8.75 -9.53 -21.40
CA ALA A 341 8.17 -9.85 -22.70
C ALA A 341 6.80 -10.56 -22.54
N GLY A 342 6.57 -11.63 -23.29
CA GLY A 342 5.33 -12.39 -23.24
C GLY A 342 4.23 -11.81 -24.12
N THR A 343 3.08 -12.48 -24.11
CA THR A 343 1.96 -12.20 -25.01
C THR A 343 1.49 -10.75 -24.95
N PHE A 344 1.30 -10.19 -23.76
CA PHE A 344 0.76 -8.84 -23.61
C PHE A 344 1.74 -7.78 -24.13
N THR A 345 2.99 -7.75 -23.63
CA THR A 345 3.99 -6.78 -24.11
C THR A 345 4.24 -6.90 -25.61
N SER A 346 4.24 -8.12 -26.17
CA SER A 346 4.45 -8.37 -27.59
C SER A 346 3.30 -7.84 -28.44
N GLY A 347 2.06 -7.99 -27.95
CA GLY A 347 0.86 -7.48 -28.63
C GLY A 347 0.83 -5.96 -28.78
N VAL A 348 1.50 -5.23 -27.88
CA VAL A 348 1.48 -3.76 -27.86
C VAL A 348 2.84 -3.11 -28.11
N TRP A 349 3.89 -3.89 -28.37
CA TRP A 349 5.28 -3.40 -28.49
C TRP A 349 5.46 -2.25 -29.49
N SER A 350 4.75 -2.35 -30.62
CA SER A 350 4.85 -1.43 -31.76
C SER A 350 3.87 -0.25 -31.71
N TYR A 351 3.12 -0.09 -30.61
CA TYR A 351 2.11 0.95 -30.49
C TYR A 351 2.20 1.67 -29.14
N PRO A 352 2.00 3.00 -29.08
CA PRO A 352 1.69 3.68 -27.83
C PRO A 352 0.31 3.21 -27.32
N GLY A 353 0.12 3.18 -26.00
CA GLY A 353 -1.13 2.72 -25.38
C GLY A 353 -1.17 3.03 -23.88
N ASN A 354 -2.37 3.08 -23.29
CA ASN A 354 -2.60 3.30 -21.85
C ASN A 354 -1.71 4.39 -21.23
N GLY A 355 -1.75 5.56 -21.86
CA GLY A 355 -1.04 6.77 -21.45
C GLY A 355 0.47 6.80 -21.76
N GLN A 356 1.03 5.76 -22.38
CA GLN A 356 2.39 5.78 -22.93
C GLN A 356 2.43 6.56 -24.26
N GLU A 357 3.28 7.57 -24.36
CA GLU A 357 3.32 8.47 -25.53
C GLU A 357 3.97 7.87 -26.79
N LYS A 358 4.98 6.99 -26.61
CA LYS A 358 5.76 6.41 -27.71
C LYS A 358 5.73 4.89 -27.67
N ALA A 359 5.79 4.23 -28.82
CA ALA A 359 5.93 2.78 -28.87
C ALA A 359 7.29 2.33 -28.33
N CYS A 360 7.36 1.15 -27.71
CA CYS A 360 8.63 0.63 -27.20
C CYS A 360 9.60 0.26 -28.31
N SER A 361 9.10 -0.13 -29.49
CA SER A 361 9.94 -0.29 -30.67
C SER A 361 10.65 1.01 -31.07
N GLU A 362 9.99 2.18 -30.92
CA GLU A 362 10.59 3.49 -31.17
C GLU A 362 11.59 3.87 -30.07
N ILE A 363 11.22 3.66 -28.80
CA ILE A 363 12.05 4.03 -27.64
C ILE A 363 13.37 3.24 -27.63
N THR A 364 13.30 1.95 -27.93
CA THR A 364 14.42 1.02 -27.79
C THR A 364 15.18 0.78 -29.08
N GLY A 365 14.52 0.93 -30.23
CA GLY A 365 15.04 0.50 -31.54
C GLY A 365 14.99 -1.01 -31.78
N PHE A 366 14.41 -1.79 -30.86
CA PHE A 366 14.26 -3.25 -31.01
C PHE A 366 12.92 -3.60 -31.66
N ASN A 367 12.93 -4.64 -32.50
CA ASN A 367 11.72 -5.07 -33.23
C ASN A 367 10.72 -5.83 -32.35
N ASN A 368 11.17 -6.42 -31.24
CA ASN A 368 10.33 -7.20 -30.33
C ASN A 368 10.85 -7.08 -28.88
N PRO A 369 9.99 -7.31 -27.87
CA PRO A 369 10.38 -7.20 -26.47
C PRO A 369 11.37 -8.27 -26.03
N TRP A 370 11.33 -9.48 -26.62
CA TRP A 370 12.21 -10.59 -26.23
C TRP A 370 13.68 -10.23 -26.44
N ASP A 371 14.02 -9.72 -27.62
CA ASP A 371 15.38 -9.32 -27.95
C ASP A 371 15.85 -8.17 -27.06
N TYR A 372 14.99 -7.18 -26.80
CA TYR A 372 15.33 -6.07 -25.90
C TYR A 372 15.61 -6.58 -24.49
N VAL A 373 14.70 -7.37 -23.93
CA VAL A 373 14.85 -7.92 -22.58
C VAL A 373 16.12 -8.74 -22.47
N THR A 374 16.42 -9.61 -23.43
CA THR A 374 17.58 -10.51 -23.33
C THR A 374 18.92 -9.83 -23.61
N GLN A 375 18.95 -8.73 -24.37
CA GLN A 375 20.18 -8.05 -24.81
C GLN A 375 20.48 -6.70 -24.11
N LYS A 376 19.54 -6.14 -23.34
CA LYS A 376 19.65 -4.81 -22.70
C LYS A 376 19.38 -4.82 -21.20
N GLY A 377 20.12 -5.67 -20.48
CA GLY A 377 20.03 -5.84 -19.03
C GLY A 377 20.18 -4.57 -18.21
N SER A 378 21.04 -3.64 -18.64
CA SER A 378 21.24 -2.36 -17.95
C SER A 378 19.96 -1.52 -17.82
N ALA A 379 18.97 -1.70 -18.71
CA ALA A 379 17.68 -1.02 -18.63
C ALA A 379 16.84 -1.46 -17.42
N PHE A 380 17.12 -2.64 -16.84
CA PHE A 380 16.36 -3.20 -15.73
C PHE A 380 17.01 -2.96 -14.37
N LYS A 381 18.15 -2.24 -14.31
CA LYS A 381 18.89 -2.00 -13.05
C LYS A 381 18.04 -1.37 -11.96
N ASP A 382 17.20 -0.40 -12.34
CA ASP A 382 16.32 0.32 -11.43
C ASP A 382 14.85 -0.12 -11.58
N ALA A 383 14.58 -1.14 -12.38
CA ALA A 383 13.23 -1.67 -12.60
C ALA A 383 12.87 -2.65 -11.49
N LYS A 384 12.06 -2.18 -10.53
CA LYS A 384 11.72 -2.92 -9.31
C LYS A 384 10.33 -2.53 -8.78
N PHE A 385 9.72 -3.44 -8.03
CA PHE A 385 8.70 -3.05 -7.06
C PHE A 385 9.36 -2.61 -5.76
N THR A 386 8.86 -1.53 -5.18
CA THR A 386 9.10 -1.15 -3.78
C THR A 386 7.74 -1.13 -3.08
N ILE A 387 7.48 -2.12 -2.22
CA ILE A 387 6.19 -2.34 -1.56
C ILE A 387 6.33 -2.01 -0.08
N ARG A 388 5.56 -1.03 0.40
CA ARG A 388 5.57 -0.63 1.81
C ARG A 388 4.84 -1.65 2.67
N SER A 389 3.65 -2.06 2.23
CA SER A 389 2.89 -3.11 2.92
C SER A 389 1.88 -3.82 2.02
N ILE A 390 1.59 -5.07 2.37
CA ILE A 390 0.37 -5.77 1.96
C ILE A 390 -0.38 -6.09 3.25
N LYS A 391 -1.58 -5.52 3.40
CA LYS A 391 -2.45 -5.77 4.55
C LYS A 391 -3.68 -6.56 4.12
N THR A 392 -4.14 -7.45 5.00
CA THR A 392 -5.37 -8.21 4.78
C THR A 392 -6.28 -8.05 5.97
N PHE A 393 -7.57 -7.94 5.71
CA PHE A 393 -8.62 -7.81 6.71
C PHE A 393 -9.70 -8.84 6.42
N TYR A 394 -10.38 -9.27 7.48
CA TYR A 394 -11.49 -10.22 7.40
C TYR A 394 -12.75 -9.57 7.98
N GLN A 395 -13.87 -9.76 7.30
CA GLN A 395 -15.16 -9.26 7.75
C GLN A 395 -15.73 -10.19 8.82
N ASP A 396 -16.20 -9.61 9.93
CA ASP A 396 -16.79 -10.32 11.05
C ASP A 396 -17.97 -11.18 10.56
N GLY A 397 -17.92 -12.48 10.87
CA GLY A 397 -18.95 -13.43 10.47
C GLY A 397 -18.61 -14.28 9.24
N TYR A 398 -17.42 -14.10 8.65
CA TYR A 398 -16.81 -15.01 7.67
C TYR A 398 -15.72 -15.89 8.28
#